data_AF-A0A7X9HKC4-F1
#
_entry.id   AF-A0A7X9HKC4-F1
#
_cell.length_a   1.000
_cell.length_b   1.000
_cell.length_c   1.000
_cell.angle_alpha   90.00
_cell.angle_beta   90.00
_cell.angle_gamma   90.00
#
_symmetry.space_group_name_H-M   'P 1'
#
loop_
_entity.id
_entity.type
_entity.pdbx_description
1 polymer ?
#
loop_
_entity_poly.entity_id
_entity_poly.type
_entity_poly.pdbx_seq_one_letter_code
_entity_poly.pdbx_strand_id
1 'polypeptide(L)'
;MKEIALLREFLRAALEAHLRPFEPALKKVEYLKFIGADRCPECGEEADFRHYVRQELTDGSFLEQYHCPHCGLKLYFPRDVLQ
;
A
#
# COMPACT_ATOMS: atom_id res chain seq x y z
N MET A 1 13.51 -2.99 4.30
CA MET A 1 12.35 -3.61 5.00
C MET A 1 11.37 -2.58 5.56
N LYS A 2 11.84 -1.57 6.30
CA LYS A 2 10.99 -0.51 6.89
C LYS A 2 10.19 0.28 5.84
N GLU A 3 10.82 0.67 4.74
CA GLU A 3 10.17 1.43 3.64
C GLU A 3 9.00 0.67 3.02
N ILE A 4 9.16 -0.63 2.77
CA ILE A 4 8.12 -1.45 2.17
C ILE A 4 6.94 -1.66 3.12
N ALA A 5 7.19 -1.77 4.42
CA ALA A 5 6.12 -1.83 5.42
C ALA A 5 5.35 -0.49 5.50
N LEU A 6 6.06 0.64 5.44
CA LEU A 6 5.45 1.97 5.40
C LEU A 6 4.63 2.18 4.12
N LEU A 7 5.16 1.79 2.97
CA LEU A 7 4.44 1.84 1.70
C LEU A 7 3.15 1.01 1.75
N ARG A 8 3.20 -0.21 2.28
CA ARG A 8 2.01 -1.03 2.48
C ARG A 8 0.96 -0.31 3.34
N GLU A 9 1.40 0.32 4.42
CA GLU A 9 0.52 1.04 5.33
C GLU A 9 -0.11 2.27 4.66
N PHE A 10 0.65 3.00 3.85
CA PHE A 10 0.15 4.10 3.02
C PHE A 10 -0.93 3.61 2.05
N LEU A 11 -0.67 2.54 1.29
CA LEU A 11 -1.61 2.01 0.30
C LEU A 11 -2.94 1.58 0.95
N ARG A 12 -2.87 0.91 2.12
CA ARG A 12 -4.05 0.54 2.91
C ARG A 12 -4.84 1.76 3.38
N ALA A 13 -4.16 2.74 3.97
CA ALA A 13 -4.80 3.95 4.48
C ALA A 13 -5.43 4.77 3.35
N ALA A 14 -4.76 4.86 2.19
CA ALA A 14 -5.27 5.57 1.02
C ALA A 14 -6.51 4.87 0.44
N LEU A 15 -6.50 3.54 0.32
CA LEU A 15 -7.67 2.78 -0.11
C LEU A 15 -8.84 2.95 0.88
N GLU A 16 -8.59 2.85 2.19
CA GLU A 16 -9.60 3.05 3.22
C GLU A 16 -10.21 4.45 3.17
N ALA A 17 -9.37 5.49 3.10
CA ALA A 17 -9.82 6.87 2.99
C ALA A 17 -10.62 7.13 1.70
N HIS A 18 -10.28 6.43 0.61
CA HIS A 18 -11.03 6.49 -0.65
C HIS A 18 -12.42 5.84 -0.53
N LEU A 19 -12.50 4.65 0.08
CA LEU A 19 -13.77 3.92 0.25
C LEU A 19 -14.68 4.54 1.31
N ARG A 20 -14.09 5.07 2.39
CA ARG A 20 -14.79 5.70 3.50
C ARG A 20 -13.98 6.92 3.95
N PRO A 21 -14.29 8.12 3.43
CA PRO A 21 -13.58 9.34 3.84
C PRO A 21 -14.06 9.78 5.23
N PHE A 22 -13.14 9.78 6.21
CA PHE A 22 -13.34 10.38 7.53
C PHE A 22 -12.03 11.01 8.01
N GLU A 23 -12.14 12.02 8.89
CA GLU A 23 -11.02 12.90 9.25
C GLU A 23 -9.76 12.14 9.76
N PRO A 24 -9.86 11.17 10.69
CA PRO A 24 -8.71 10.35 11.08
C PRO A 24 -8.03 9.60 9.93
N ALA A 25 -8.78 9.04 8.98
CA ALA A 25 -8.20 8.33 7.84
C ALA A 25 -7.46 9.29 6.90
N LEU A 26 -8.02 10.46 6.63
CA LEU A 26 -7.36 11.50 5.82
C LEU A 26 -6.07 11.99 6.48
N LYS A 27 -6.10 12.28 7.78
CA LYS A 27 -4.91 12.69 8.56
C LYS A 27 -3.82 11.62 8.54
N LYS A 28 -4.19 10.33 8.60
CA LYS A 28 -3.24 9.22 8.49
C LYS A 28 -2.56 9.21 7.12
N VAL A 29 -3.31 9.40 6.04
CA VAL A 29 -2.75 9.50 4.68
C VAL A 29 -1.79 10.68 4.58
N GLU A 30 -2.18 11.85 5.07
CA GLU A 30 -1.32 13.06 5.09
C GLU A 30 -0.03 12.83 5.88
N TYR A 31 -0.11 12.21 7.06
CA TYR A 31 1.05 11.88 7.86
C TYR A 31 2.00 10.90 7.13
N LEU A 32 1.45 9.87 6.49
CA LEU A 32 2.23 8.89 5.74
C LEU A 32 2.94 9.53 4.53
N LYS A 33 2.27 10.44 3.82
CA LYS A 33 2.91 11.25 2.77
C LYS A 33 4.03 12.13 3.32
N PHE A 34 3.80 12.79 4.45
CA PHE A 34 4.79 13.66 5.09
C PHE A 34 6.10 12.92 5.43
N ILE A 35 6.02 11.65 5.85
CA ILE A 35 7.21 10.83 6.14
C ILE A 35 7.76 10.07 4.91
N GLY A 36 7.22 10.31 3.71
CA GLY A 36 7.66 9.69 2.46
C GLY A 36 7.24 8.23 2.29
N ALA A 37 6.22 7.76 3.01
CA ALA A 37 5.70 6.40 2.86
C ALA A 37 4.94 6.20 1.54
N ASP A 38 4.61 7.28 0.85
CA ASP A 38 3.96 7.29 -0.46
C ASP A 38 4.95 7.12 -1.62
N ARG A 39 6.22 6.81 -1.37
CA ARG A 39 7.25 6.69 -2.41
C ARG A 39 7.51 5.22 -2.75
N CYS A 40 7.63 4.95 -4.04
CA CYS A 40 8.11 3.65 -4.52
C CYS A 40 9.57 3.46 -4.07
N PRO A 41 9.92 2.34 -3.40
CA PRO A 41 11.28 2.12 -2.91
C PRO A 41 12.31 1.92 -4.02
N GLU A 42 11.88 1.56 -5.24
CA GLU A 42 12.78 1.34 -6.38
C GLU A 42 13.02 2.61 -7.19
N CYS A 43 11.96 3.35 -7.55
CA CYS A 43 12.08 4.50 -8.45
C CYS A 43 11.84 5.87 -7.80
N GLY A 44 11.42 5.92 -6.54
CA GLY A 44 11.14 7.17 -5.82
C GLY A 44 9.86 7.90 -6.24
N GLU A 45 9.17 7.44 -7.29
CA GLU A 45 7.89 8.01 -7.74
C GLU A 45 6.76 7.79 -6.74
N GLU A 46 5.74 8.64 -6.80
CA GLU A 46 4.55 8.53 -5.95
C GLU A 46 3.80 7.22 -6.20
N ALA A 47 3.42 6.56 -5.11
CA ALA A 47 2.68 5.33 -5.15
C ALA A 47 1.19 5.59 -5.39
N ASP A 48 0.60 4.79 -6.26
CA ASP A 48 -0.81 4.90 -6.61
C ASP A 48 -1.61 3.74 -6.00
N PHE A 49 -2.43 4.06 -4.99
CA PHE A 49 -3.27 3.06 -4.31
C PHE A 49 -4.25 2.35 -5.24
N ARG A 50 -4.56 2.88 -6.42
CA ARG A 50 -5.42 2.20 -7.41
C ARG A 50 -4.76 0.96 -8.01
N HIS A 51 -3.44 0.84 -7.89
CA HIS A 51 -2.67 -0.34 -8.25
C HIS A 51 -2.37 -1.25 -7.04
N TYR A 52 -3.04 -1.00 -5.91
CA TYR A 52 -3.03 -1.85 -4.74
C TYR A 52 -4.32 -2.66 -4.66
N VAL A 53 -4.19 -3.97 -4.47
CA VAL A 53 -5.29 -4.92 -4.37
C VAL A 53 -5.20 -5.64 -3.04
N ARG A 54 -6.34 -5.80 -2.38
CA ARG A 54 -6.50 -6.63 -1.18
C ARG A 54 -7.59 -7.66 -1.44
N GLN A 55 -7.23 -8.93 -1.31
CA GLN A 55 -8.11 -10.07 -1.49
C GLN A 55 -8.17 -10.89 -0.20
N GLU A 56 -9.38 -11.25 0.23
CA GLU A 56 -9.58 -12.21 1.31
C GLU A 56 -9.45 -13.63 0.77
N LEU A 57 -8.69 -14.47 1.46
CA LEU A 57 -8.47 -15.87 1.14
C LEU A 57 -9.48 -16.78 1.86
N THR A 58 -9.59 -18.03 1.44
CA THR A 58 -10.57 -19.00 1.96
C THR A 58 -10.38 -19.33 3.45
N ASP A 59 -9.19 -19.11 3.98
CA ASP A 59 -8.84 -19.31 5.40
C ASP A 59 -9.06 -18.04 6.26
N GLY A 60 -9.62 -16.98 5.68
CA GLY A 60 -9.83 -15.68 6.34
C GLY A 60 -8.59 -14.79 6.42
N SER A 61 -7.45 -15.22 5.84
CA SER A 61 -6.27 -14.36 5.71
C SER A 61 -6.41 -13.39 4.52
N PHE A 62 -5.54 -12.39 4.43
CA PHE A 62 -5.55 -11.41 3.34
C PHE A 62 -4.28 -11.52 2.50
N LEU A 63 -4.45 -11.67 1.19
CA LEU A 63 -3.41 -11.43 0.20
C LEU A 63 -3.48 -9.98 -0.27
N GLU A 64 -2.36 -9.29 -0.19
CA GLU A 64 -2.24 -7.93 -0.66
C GLU A 64 -1.16 -7.83 -1.73
N GLN A 65 -1.47 -7.12 -2.80
CA GLN A 65 -0.56 -6.91 -3.92
C GLN A 65 -0.46 -5.42 -4.22
N TYR A 66 0.74 -4.96 -4.58
CA TYR A 66 0.94 -3.64 -5.15
C TYR A 66 1.80 -3.73 -6.41
N HIS A 67 1.41 -2.99 -7.44
CA HIS A 67 2.18 -2.80 -8.66
C HIS A 67 2.50 -1.32 -8.86
N CYS A 68 3.80 -0.97 -8.90
CA CYS A 68 4.19 0.40 -9.23
C CYS A 68 3.95 0.67 -10.73
N PRO A 69 3.13 1.66 -11.12
CA PRO A 69 2.87 1.95 -12.53
C PRO A 69 4.07 2.60 -13.26
N HIS A 70 5.07 3.09 -12.51
CA HIS A 70 6.21 3.79 -13.09
C HIS A 70 7.39 2.87 -13.43
N CYS A 71 7.76 1.95 -12.52
CA CYS A 71 8.91 1.06 -12.70
C CYS A 71 8.57 -0.44 -12.80
N GLY A 72 7.30 -0.82 -12.59
CA GLY A 72 6.86 -2.21 -12.66
C GLY A 72 7.19 -3.07 -11.44
N LEU A 73 7.69 -2.47 -10.35
CA LEU A 73 7.89 -3.18 -9.07
C LEU A 73 6.59 -3.86 -8.64
N LYS A 74 6.68 -5.15 -8.30
CA LYS A 74 5.59 -5.95 -7.73
C LYS A 74 5.90 -6.32 -6.29
N LEU A 75 4.99 -5.99 -5.38
CA LEU A 75 5.06 -6.34 -3.97
C LEU A 75 3.87 -7.23 -3.61
N TYR A 76 4.12 -8.24 -2.78
CA TYR A 76 3.10 -9.18 -2.29
C TYR A 76 3.21 -9.31 -0.77
N PHE A 77 2.07 -9.41 -0.09
CA PHE A 77 1.98 -9.56 1.36
C PHE A 77 0.89 -10.58 1.75
N PRO A 78 1.20 -11.55 2.65
CA PRO A 78 2.53 -11.88 3.14
C PRO A 78 3.46 -12.33 2.00
N ARG A 79 4.77 -12.07 2.13
CA ARG A 79 5.74 -12.36 1.05
C ARG A 79 5.88 -13.86 0.77
N ASP A 80 5.47 -14.68 1.74
CA ASP A 80 5.64 -16.12 1.73
C ASP A 80 4.58 -16.85 0.88
N VAL A 81 3.58 -16.13 0.33
CA VAL A 81 2.50 -16.71 -0.48
C VAL A 81 2.93 -17.03 -1.92
N LEU A 82 4.14 -16.60 -2.34
CA LEU A 82 4.68 -16.85 -3.69
C LEU A 82 5.80 -17.90 -3.73
N GLN A 83 5.90 -18.79 -2.72
CA GLN A 83 6.81 -19.94 -2.77
C GLN A 83 6.27 -21.06 -3.64
#